data_AF-A0A9P0IK63-F1
#
_entry.id   AF-A0A9P0IK63-F1
#
_cell.length_a   1.000
_cell.length_b   1.000
_cell.length_c   1.000
_cell.angle_alpha   90.00
_cell.angle_beta   90.00
_cell.angle_gamma   90.00
#
_symmetry.space_group_name_H-M   'P 1'
#
loop_
_entity.id
_entity.type
_entity.pdbx_description
1 polymer ?
#
loop_
_entity_poly.entity_id
_entity_poly.type
_entity_poly.pdbx_seq_one_letter_code
_entity_poly.pdbx_strand_id
1 'polypeptide(L)'
;MLSAAKVRIHGMQDDNWVIKDKINQYRGLIKLYERDRKIHEGDLAKQKKRYSRDIRQLRKEIAAKREELGVAVYGDRQFLRNAFQDHRRLQLTYMNSKADKVLESIHQENFNKRKQLDRIRYTKKKKMERFRLAQLEAAEMRDRVIYEVGGKLPPEKKEQAVANYVQRANIKKNAALAIKVMYKKILDILKKDSSYFTVVLEALKLDCRAQAKCLMGATEMGQLAMEYLDDRKYEYNKLEREIKANMKERERTLKLARREVAYLTDSFPSLIRKEEATNLDDLYEDEEVGSHHSLHWELDEVMRICKRLQKATLVSSFDQILLRLKEQRYQSSRLMMALSLNSEKRDTLLEDRKHAILMLDTLKNVGQERTGLYLTEKRQLQSQMEAESREEVELTKALDEKGRLIIEMRTSLQQINELLSCVGAVTEPRSFTHIPTAVQYALEDILQTVPRPDSDFDKLIATAKQKLNVLIQAVSKMEVTPELKANANQFYHQILARAMRESYEDDVVLEGGLIEFEMEDPNVPSRAIIKLRSKQLVDAQVSEFDVPDTTKK
;
A
#
# COMPACT_ATOMS: atom_id res chain seq x y z
N MET A 1 -65.41 -105.95 -74.63
CA MET A 1 -65.77 -106.63 -75.90
C MET A 1 -66.11 -108.08 -75.54
N LEU A 2 -67.33 -108.62 -75.58
CA LEU A 2 -68.68 -108.19 -75.96
C LEU A 2 -69.39 -107.44 -74.81
N SER A 3 -70.10 -106.33 -75.10
CA SER A 3 -70.85 -105.58 -74.08
C SER A 3 -72.27 -106.13 -73.91
N ALA A 4 -72.82 -106.04 -72.69
CA ALA A 4 -74.18 -106.47 -72.34
C ALA A 4 -75.29 -105.89 -73.26
N ALA A 5 -75.01 -104.78 -73.95
CA ALA A 5 -75.93 -104.21 -74.95
C ALA A 5 -76.07 -105.08 -76.22
N LYS A 6 -75.04 -105.86 -76.60
CA LYS A 6 -75.10 -106.78 -77.74
C LYS A 6 -75.82 -108.10 -77.44
N VAL A 7 -76.01 -108.46 -76.17
CA VAL A 7 -76.77 -109.67 -75.78
C VAL A 7 -78.28 -109.42 -75.83
N ARG A 8 -78.72 -108.17 -75.70
CA ARG A 8 -80.15 -107.78 -75.78
C ARG A 8 -80.71 -107.79 -77.21
N ILE A 9 -79.86 -107.88 -78.23
CA ILE A 9 -80.24 -107.84 -79.66
C ILE A 9 -80.40 -109.25 -80.25
N HIS A 10 -79.83 -110.29 -79.62
CA HIS A 10 -80.15 -111.67 -79.97
C HIS A 10 -81.36 -112.14 -79.13
N GLY A 11 -82.55 -111.98 -79.71
CA GLY A 11 -83.79 -112.53 -79.19
C GLY A 11 -83.71 -114.05 -79.12
N MET A 12 -83.42 -114.57 -77.92
CA MET A 12 -83.48 -115.98 -77.58
C MET A 12 -84.85 -116.27 -76.93
N GLN A 13 -85.89 -116.26 -77.76
CA GLN A 13 -87.24 -116.73 -77.43
C GLN A 13 -87.60 -117.80 -78.45
N ASP A 14 -87.52 -119.05 -78.03
CA ASP A 14 -87.99 -120.21 -78.78
C ASP A 14 -89.10 -120.84 -77.93
N ASP A 15 -90.29 -121.03 -78.51
CA ASP A 15 -91.51 -121.40 -77.79
C ASP A 15 -91.46 -122.83 -77.23
N ASN A 16 -90.49 -123.64 -77.67
CA ASN A 16 -90.25 -125.00 -77.18
C ASN A 16 -89.28 -125.09 -76.00
N TRP A 17 -88.85 -123.96 -75.41
CA TRP A 17 -87.91 -123.97 -74.29
C TRP A 17 -88.57 -124.26 -72.94
N VAL A 18 -88.10 -125.33 -72.31
CA VAL A 18 -88.48 -125.73 -70.95
C VAL A 18 -88.01 -124.68 -69.94
N ILE A 19 -88.79 -124.43 -68.88
CA ILE A 19 -88.52 -123.43 -67.83
C ILE A 19 -87.07 -123.51 -67.29
N LYS A 20 -86.49 -124.72 -67.27
CA LYS A 20 -85.13 -124.99 -66.80
C LYS A 20 -84.06 -124.28 -67.65
N ASP A 21 -84.27 -124.16 -68.97
CA ASP A 21 -83.32 -123.52 -69.89
C ASP A 21 -83.36 -121.99 -69.76
N LYS A 22 -84.56 -121.40 -69.57
CA LYS A 22 -84.69 -119.96 -69.26
C LYS A 22 -83.97 -119.61 -67.96
N ILE A 23 -84.10 -120.44 -66.91
CA ILE A 23 -83.38 -120.25 -65.64
C ILE A 23 -81.86 -120.30 -65.83
N ASN A 24 -81.35 -121.22 -66.65
CA ASN A 24 -79.92 -121.32 -66.93
C ASN A 24 -79.38 -120.09 -67.70
N GLN A 25 -80.15 -119.57 -68.65
CA GLN A 25 -79.78 -118.34 -69.38
C GLN A 25 -79.79 -117.11 -68.47
N TYR A 26 -80.83 -116.92 -67.65
CA TYR A 26 -80.84 -115.81 -66.68
C TYR A 26 -79.70 -115.94 -65.65
N ARG A 27 -79.37 -117.16 -65.21
CA ARG A 27 -78.17 -117.40 -64.38
C ARG A 27 -76.87 -117.05 -65.11
N GLY A 28 -76.77 -117.35 -66.41
CA GLY A 28 -75.65 -116.95 -67.26
C GLY A 28 -75.52 -115.43 -67.38
N LEU A 29 -76.63 -114.73 -67.58
CA LEU A 29 -76.69 -113.27 -67.67
C LEU A 29 -76.30 -112.61 -66.34
N ILE A 30 -76.82 -113.11 -65.21
CA ILE A 30 -76.45 -112.64 -63.86
C ILE A 30 -74.95 -112.82 -63.63
N LYS A 31 -74.37 -113.98 -63.97
CA LYS A 31 -72.93 -114.22 -63.87
C LYS A 31 -72.11 -113.26 -64.75
N LEU A 32 -72.63 -112.87 -65.91
CA LEU A 32 -71.97 -111.89 -66.79
C LEU A 32 -71.99 -110.49 -66.16
N TYR A 33 -73.15 -110.04 -65.64
CA TYR A 33 -73.27 -108.77 -64.93
C TYR A 33 -72.40 -108.71 -63.67
N GLU A 34 -72.31 -109.80 -62.91
CA GLU A 34 -71.41 -109.90 -61.75
C GLU A 34 -69.94 -109.79 -62.15
N ARG A 35 -69.56 -110.38 -63.30
CA ARG A 35 -68.20 -110.26 -63.84
C ARG A 35 -67.91 -108.84 -64.31
N ASP A 36 -68.81 -108.23 -65.07
CA ASP A 36 -68.65 -106.84 -65.53
C ASP A 36 -68.60 -105.86 -64.35
N ARG A 37 -69.43 -106.06 -63.32
CA ARG A 37 -69.38 -105.27 -62.07
C ARG A 37 -68.03 -105.41 -61.37
N LYS A 38 -67.49 -106.62 -61.24
CA LYS A 38 -66.14 -106.85 -60.67
C LYS A 38 -65.03 -106.17 -61.48
N ILE A 39 -65.12 -106.19 -62.81
CA ILE A 39 -64.17 -105.48 -63.68
C ILE A 39 -64.28 -103.97 -63.45
N HIS A 40 -65.49 -103.42 -63.41
CA HIS A 40 -65.71 -101.99 -63.21
C HIS A 40 -65.22 -101.51 -61.84
N GLU A 41 -65.49 -102.27 -60.77
CA GLU A 41 -64.97 -102.02 -59.42
C GLU A 41 -63.43 -102.09 -59.39
N GLY A 42 -62.84 -103.06 -60.11
CA GLY A 42 -61.39 -103.20 -60.27
C GLY A 42 -60.75 -102.00 -60.98
N ASP A 43 -61.35 -101.50 -62.05
CA ASP A 43 -60.86 -100.33 -62.79
C ASP A 43 -61.02 -99.03 -62.00
N LEU A 44 -62.13 -98.88 -61.27
CA LEU A 44 -62.35 -97.73 -60.38
C LEU A 44 -61.33 -97.72 -59.22
N ALA A 45 -61.00 -98.89 -58.67
CA ALA A 45 -59.93 -99.03 -57.69
C ALA A 45 -58.54 -98.69 -58.27
N LYS A 46 -58.24 -99.10 -59.52
CA LYS A 46 -57.00 -98.71 -60.21
C LYS A 46 -56.92 -97.20 -60.44
N GLN A 47 -58.02 -96.55 -60.85
CA GLN A 47 -58.08 -95.10 -61.03
C GLN A 47 -57.87 -94.35 -59.70
N LYS A 48 -58.53 -94.77 -58.61
CA LYS A 48 -58.29 -94.22 -57.27
C LYS A 48 -56.82 -94.35 -56.84
N LYS A 49 -56.18 -95.50 -57.13
CA LYS A 49 -54.74 -95.70 -56.87
C LYS A 49 -53.82 -94.84 -57.75
N ARG A 50 -54.24 -94.46 -58.96
CA ARG A 50 -53.50 -93.49 -59.79
C ARG A 50 -53.64 -92.08 -59.24
N TYR A 51 -54.86 -91.59 -59.04
CA TYR A 51 -55.09 -90.25 -58.50
C TYR A 51 -54.46 -90.02 -57.13
N SER A 52 -54.48 -91.01 -56.23
CA SER A 52 -53.78 -90.90 -54.93
C SER A 52 -52.25 -90.87 -55.03
N ARG A 53 -51.65 -91.39 -56.11
CA ARG A 53 -50.23 -91.22 -56.40
C ARG A 53 -49.98 -89.83 -56.97
N ASP A 54 -50.80 -89.38 -57.91
CA ASP A 54 -50.68 -88.07 -58.54
C ASP A 54 -50.84 -86.94 -57.50
N ILE A 55 -51.82 -87.04 -56.59
CA ILE A 55 -51.99 -86.08 -55.49
C ILE A 55 -50.76 -86.05 -54.56
N ARG A 56 -50.15 -87.21 -54.28
CA ARG A 56 -48.93 -87.26 -53.46
C ARG A 56 -47.75 -86.61 -54.18
N GLN A 57 -47.63 -86.83 -55.49
CA GLN A 57 -46.59 -86.22 -56.30
C GLN A 57 -46.77 -84.69 -56.39
N LEU A 58 -47.98 -84.21 -56.67
CA LEU A 58 -48.29 -82.78 -56.70
C LEU A 58 -48.04 -82.12 -55.34
N ARG A 59 -48.35 -82.77 -54.22
CA ARG A 59 -48.01 -82.26 -52.88
C ARG A 59 -46.49 -82.13 -52.68
N LYS A 60 -45.72 -83.11 -53.17
CA LYS A 60 -44.25 -83.06 -53.11
C LYS A 60 -43.69 -81.94 -53.97
N GLU A 61 -44.24 -81.75 -55.17
CA GLU A 61 -43.86 -80.67 -56.08
C GLU A 61 -44.22 -79.29 -55.53
N ILE A 62 -45.42 -79.12 -54.95
CA ILE A 62 -45.81 -77.87 -54.27
C ILE A 62 -44.88 -77.57 -53.09
N ALA A 63 -44.50 -78.58 -52.30
CA ALA A 63 -43.56 -78.40 -51.19
C ALA A 63 -42.17 -77.96 -51.70
N ALA A 64 -41.64 -78.62 -52.73
CA ALA A 64 -40.37 -78.25 -53.35
C ALA A 64 -40.41 -76.84 -53.96
N LYS A 65 -41.48 -76.49 -54.68
CA LYS A 65 -41.65 -75.14 -55.24
C LYS A 65 -41.80 -74.06 -54.17
N ARG A 66 -42.40 -74.37 -53.02
CA ARG A 66 -42.44 -73.45 -51.87
C ARG A 66 -41.06 -73.24 -51.25
N GLU A 67 -40.22 -74.27 -51.23
CA GLU A 67 -38.84 -74.17 -50.77
C GLU A 67 -37.99 -73.32 -51.73
N GLU A 68 -38.08 -73.58 -53.04
CA GLU A 68 -37.44 -72.77 -54.09
C GLU A 68 -37.88 -71.29 -54.02
N LEU A 69 -39.19 -71.03 -53.87
CA LEU A 69 -39.73 -69.67 -53.68
C LEU A 69 -39.20 -69.03 -52.38
N GLY A 70 -39.08 -69.81 -51.31
CA GLY A 70 -38.52 -69.35 -50.04
C GLY A 70 -37.08 -68.86 -50.19
N VAL A 71 -36.25 -69.58 -50.96
CA VAL A 71 -34.88 -69.19 -51.28
C VAL A 71 -34.84 -67.95 -52.17
N ALA A 72 -35.73 -67.84 -53.16
CA ALA A 72 -35.78 -66.67 -54.04
C ALA A 72 -36.22 -65.37 -53.33
N VAL A 73 -37.18 -65.46 -52.40
CA VAL A 73 -37.73 -64.28 -51.70
C VAL A 73 -36.81 -63.81 -50.55
N TYR A 74 -36.26 -64.75 -49.78
CA TYR A 74 -35.54 -64.44 -48.54
C TYR A 74 -34.02 -64.65 -48.65
N GLY A 75 -33.52 -65.23 -49.75
CA GLY A 75 -32.13 -65.64 -49.91
C GLY A 75 -31.84 -66.99 -49.23
N ASP A 76 -30.58 -67.43 -49.31
CA ASP A 76 -30.14 -68.65 -48.64
C ASP A 76 -30.04 -68.45 -47.13
N ARG A 77 -31.03 -68.97 -46.39
CA ARG A 77 -31.10 -68.90 -44.93
C ARG A 77 -29.95 -69.64 -44.25
N GLN A 78 -29.42 -70.67 -44.89
CA GLN A 78 -28.35 -71.49 -44.33
C GLN A 78 -27.03 -70.72 -44.34
N PHE A 79 -26.80 -69.88 -45.35
CA PHE A 79 -25.62 -69.00 -45.43
C PHE A 79 -25.54 -68.02 -44.24
N LEU A 80 -26.62 -67.28 -43.96
CA LEU A 80 -26.67 -66.34 -42.82
C LEU A 80 -26.58 -67.07 -41.47
N ARG A 81 -27.16 -68.28 -41.37
CA ARG A 81 -27.08 -69.10 -40.17
C ARG A 81 -25.64 -69.51 -39.86
N ASN A 82 -24.87 -69.87 -40.88
CA ASN A 82 -23.45 -70.23 -40.76
C ASN A 82 -22.58 -69.00 -40.49
N ALA A 83 -22.85 -67.87 -41.15
CA ALA A 83 -22.09 -66.63 -40.96
C ALA A 83 -22.23 -66.05 -39.53
N PHE A 84 -23.37 -66.23 -38.87
CA PHE A 84 -23.61 -65.77 -37.48
C PHE A 84 -23.55 -66.90 -36.44
N GLN A 85 -22.82 -67.99 -36.71
CA GLN A 85 -22.76 -69.14 -35.82
C GLN A 85 -22.29 -68.78 -34.39
N ASP A 86 -21.33 -67.86 -34.28
CA ASP A 86 -20.79 -67.39 -32.99
C ASP A 86 -21.63 -66.28 -32.33
N HIS A 87 -22.58 -65.70 -33.07
CA HIS A 87 -23.34 -64.53 -32.65
C HIS A 87 -24.84 -64.79 -32.67
N ARG A 88 -25.30 -65.57 -31.70
CA ARG A 88 -26.71 -65.99 -31.54
C ARG A 88 -27.72 -64.84 -31.59
N ARG A 89 -27.37 -63.67 -31.06
CA ARG A 89 -28.25 -62.48 -31.12
C ARG A 89 -28.44 -61.99 -32.55
N LEU A 90 -27.36 -61.83 -33.31
CA LEU A 90 -27.42 -61.40 -34.72
C LEU A 90 -28.14 -62.44 -35.58
N GLN A 91 -27.90 -63.72 -35.30
CA GLN A 91 -28.58 -64.83 -35.97
C GLN A 91 -30.11 -64.74 -35.80
N LEU A 92 -30.59 -64.50 -34.58
CA LEU A 92 -32.04 -64.37 -34.32
C LEU A 92 -32.64 -63.11 -34.95
N THR A 93 -31.93 -61.99 -34.94
CA THR A 93 -32.42 -60.71 -35.47
C THR A 93 -32.53 -60.71 -37.01
N TYR A 94 -31.64 -61.44 -37.70
CA TYR A 94 -31.50 -61.35 -39.16
C TYR A 94 -31.89 -62.64 -39.92
N MET A 95 -32.45 -63.65 -39.25
CA MET A 95 -32.77 -64.97 -39.83
C MET A 95 -33.68 -64.95 -41.07
N ASN A 96 -34.57 -63.95 -41.17
CA ASN A 96 -35.56 -63.83 -42.24
C ASN A 96 -35.32 -62.62 -43.15
N SER A 97 -34.16 -61.97 -43.03
CA SER A 97 -33.81 -60.75 -43.74
C SER A 97 -32.86 -61.04 -44.91
N LYS A 98 -32.98 -60.28 -45.99
CA LYS A 98 -32.06 -60.39 -47.15
C LYS A 98 -30.64 -59.97 -46.76
N ALA A 99 -29.64 -60.69 -47.26
CA ALA A 99 -28.22 -60.50 -46.91
C ALA A 99 -27.74 -59.04 -47.06
N ASP A 100 -28.11 -58.34 -48.13
CA ASP A 100 -27.71 -56.94 -48.36
C ASP A 100 -28.21 -55.99 -47.25
N LYS A 101 -29.46 -56.18 -46.82
CA LYS A 101 -30.05 -55.38 -45.72
C LYS A 101 -29.41 -55.70 -44.37
N VAL A 102 -29.00 -56.95 -44.18
CA VAL A 102 -28.27 -57.37 -42.97
C VAL A 102 -26.90 -56.70 -42.93
N LEU A 103 -26.18 -56.70 -44.05
CA LEU A 103 -24.87 -56.05 -44.18
C LEU A 103 -24.96 -54.54 -43.91
N GLU A 104 -25.93 -53.86 -44.51
CA GLU A 104 -26.17 -52.43 -44.29
C GLU A 104 -26.51 -52.13 -42.82
N SER A 105 -27.37 -52.95 -42.21
CA SER A 105 -27.74 -52.80 -40.80
C SER A 105 -26.55 -53.00 -39.85
N ILE A 106 -25.68 -53.98 -40.14
CA ILE A 106 -24.45 -54.22 -39.36
C ILE A 106 -23.45 -53.08 -39.55
N HIS A 107 -23.27 -52.58 -40.77
CA HIS A 107 -22.41 -51.41 -41.02
C HIS A 107 -22.92 -50.19 -40.26
N GLN A 108 -24.23 -49.95 -40.27
CA GLN A 108 -24.84 -48.84 -39.53
C GLN A 108 -24.67 -49.00 -38.02
N GLU A 109 -24.86 -50.21 -37.48
CA GLU A 109 -24.64 -50.49 -36.06
C GLU A 109 -23.16 -50.30 -35.68
N ASN A 110 -22.23 -50.78 -36.50
CA ASN A 110 -20.79 -50.61 -36.30
C ASN A 110 -20.38 -49.14 -36.37
N PHE A 111 -20.93 -48.37 -37.32
CA PHE A 111 -20.70 -46.93 -37.41
C PHE A 111 -21.19 -46.20 -36.15
N ASN A 112 -22.39 -46.54 -35.66
CA ASN A 112 -22.94 -45.99 -34.43
C ASN A 112 -22.08 -46.33 -33.21
N LYS A 113 -21.66 -47.59 -33.07
CA LYS A 113 -20.74 -48.03 -32.00
C LYS A 113 -19.40 -47.31 -32.08
N ARG A 114 -18.85 -47.10 -33.28
CA ARG A 114 -17.60 -46.36 -33.48
C ARG A 114 -17.74 -44.89 -33.09
N LYS A 115 -18.82 -44.23 -33.49
CA LYS A 115 -19.15 -42.86 -33.09
C LYS A 115 -19.28 -42.73 -31.56
N GLN A 116 -19.93 -43.69 -30.90
CA GLN A 116 -20.02 -43.73 -29.44
C GLN A 116 -18.65 -43.92 -28.79
N LEU A 117 -17.82 -44.83 -29.31
CA LEU A 117 -16.47 -45.06 -28.84
C LEU A 117 -15.59 -43.80 -28.98
N ASP A 118 -15.69 -43.09 -30.10
CA ASP A 118 -14.95 -41.83 -30.31
C ASP A 118 -15.41 -40.74 -29.32
N ARG A 119 -16.72 -40.64 -29.06
CA ARG A 119 -17.27 -39.75 -28.03
C ARG A 119 -16.73 -40.10 -26.64
N ILE A 120 -16.64 -41.38 -26.29
CA ILE A 120 -16.08 -41.85 -25.02
C ILE A 120 -14.58 -41.54 -24.94
N ARG A 121 -13.81 -41.78 -26.01
CA ARG A 121 -12.38 -41.45 -26.08
C ARG A 121 -12.15 -39.95 -25.89
N TYR A 122 -12.94 -39.11 -26.55
CA TYR A 122 -12.86 -37.65 -26.40
C TYR A 122 -13.16 -37.21 -24.97
N THR A 123 -14.25 -37.70 -24.37
CA THR A 123 -14.59 -37.37 -22.99
C THR A 123 -13.54 -37.86 -21.99
N LYS A 124 -12.95 -39.05 -22.20
CA LYS A 124 -11.81 -39.56 -21.43
C LYS A 124 -10.61 -38.62 -21.55
N LYS A 125 -10.23 -38.19 -22.76
CA LYS A 125 -9.11 -37.27 -22.99
C LYS A 125 -9.33 -35.95 -22.24
N LYS A 126 -10.52 -35.34 -22.37
CA LYS A 126 -10.89 -34.10 -21.68
C LYS A 126 -10.85 -34.24 -20.15
N LYS A 127 -11.33 -35.37 -19.61
CA LYS A 127 -11.24 -35.66 -18.16
C LYS A 127 -9.79 -35.85 -17.69
N MET A 128 -8.95 -36.49 -18.49
CA MET A 128 -7.54 -36.69 -18.18
C MET A 128 -6.76 -35.37 -18.18
N GLU A 129 -7.04 -34.47 -19.12
CA GLU A 129 -6.46 -33.11 -19.13
C GLU A 129 -6.88 -32.32 -17.89
N ARG A 130 -8.17 -32.34 -17.53
CA ARG A 130 -8.65 -31.71 -16.29
C ARG A 130 -8.00 -32.29 -15.03
N PHE A 131 -7.82 -33.61 -14.99
CA PHE A 131 -7.14 -34.26 -13.87
C PHE A 131 -5.68 -33.83 -13.76
N ARG A 132 -4.96 -33.69 -14.88
CA ARG A 132 -3.58 -33.18 -14.90
C ARG A 132 -3.51 -31.74 -14.40
N LEU A 133 -4.40 -30.87 -14.87
CA LEU A 133 -4.46 -29.48 -14.41
C LEU A 133 -4.72 -29.41 -12.90
N ALA A 134 -5.71 -30.16 -12.40
CA ALA A 134 -6.00 -30.21 -10.96
C ALA A 134 -4.82 -30.77 -10.14
N GLN A 135 -4.03 -31.71 -10.68
CA GLN A 135 -2.82 -32.19 -10.03
C GLN A 135 -1.72 -31.12 -9.95
N LEU A 136 -1.55 -30.33 -11.02
CA LEU A 136 -0.59 -29.21 -11.03
C LEU A 136 -1.01 -28.14 -10.03
N GLU A 137 -2.28 -27.72 -10.05
CA GLU A 137 -2.83 -26.78 -9.06
C GLU A 137 -2.65 -27.29 -7.63
N ALA A 138 -2.93 -28.57 -7.37
CA ALA A 138 -2.74 -29.16 -6.06
C ALA A 138 -1.25 -29.22 -5.63
N ALA A 139 -0.32 -29.37 -6.56
CA ALA A 139 1.12 -29.32 -6.28
C ALA A 139 1.56 -27.89 -5.98
N GLU A 140 1.16 -26.92 -6.80
CA GLU A 140 1.42 -25.50 -6.57
C GLU A 140 0.88 -25.03 -5.22
N MET A 141 -0.34 -25.42 -4.86
CA MET A 141 -0.92 -25.06 -3.57
C MET A 141 -0.16 -25.69 -2.39
N ARG A 142 0.39 -26.90 -2.54
CA ARG A 142 1.27 -27.49 -1.50
C ARG A 142 2.58 -26.73 -1.39
N ASP A 143 3.18 -26.35 -2.51
CA ASP A 143 4.41 -25.57 -2.52
C ASP A 143 4.19 -24.21 -1.88
N ARG A 144 3.10 -23.51 -2.21
CA ARG A 144 2.72 -22.25 -1.54
C ARG A 144 2.54 -22.43 -0.03
N VAL A 145 1.90 -23.51 0.42
CA VAL A 145 1.76 -23.79 1.86
C VAL A 145 3.12 -24.01 2.52
N ILE A 146 4.05 -24.70 1.86
CA ILE A 146 5.38 -25.00 2.40
C ILE A 146 6.26 -23.74 2.44
N TYR A 147 6.28 -22.95 1.36
CA TYR A 147 7.23 -21.86 1.18
C TYR A 147 6.67 -20.47 1.53
N GLU A 148 5.37 -20.22 1.33
CA GLU A 148 4.75 -18.93 1.62
C GLU A 148 4.06 -18.90 2.99
N VAL A 149 3.34 -19.98 3.36
CA VAL A 149 2.55 -20.04 4.61
C VAL A 149 3.34 -20.66 5.78
N GLY A 150 4.28 -21.57 5.50
CA GLY A 150 5.09 -22.29 6.50
C GLY A 150 6.07 -21.42 7.30
N GLY A 151 6.22 -20.15 6.93
CA GLY A 151 7.19 -19.23 7.51
C GLY A 151 8.63 -19.61 7.17
N LYS A 152 9.59 -18.88 7.77
CA LYS A 152 11.02 -19.03 7.48
C LYS A 152 11.51 -20.47 7.67
N LEU A 153 12.28 -20.95 6.70
CA LEU A 153 12.87 -22.29 6.71
C LEU A 153 13.77 -22.46 7.95
N PRO A 154 13.89 -23.68 8.51
CA PRO A 154 14.82 -23.97 9.62
C PRO A 154 16.26 -23.43 9.44
N PRO A 155 16.90 -23.51 8.25
CA PRO A 155 18.19 -22.85 8.01
C PRO A 155 18.14 -21.33 8.14
N GLU A 156 17.12 -20.66 7.59
CA GLU A 156 16.98 -19.19 7.67
C GLU A 156 16.81 -18.71 9.12
N LYS A 157 16.11 -19.48 9.96
CA LYS A 157 16.01 -19.18 11.40
C LYS A 157 17.37 -19.25 12.09
N LYS A 158 18.23 -20.20 11.71
CA LYS A 158 19.60 -20.30 12.23
C LYS A 158 20.46 -19.15 11.73
N GLU A 159 20.36 -18.77 10.46
CA GLU A 159 21.06 -17.62 9.90
C GLU A 159 20.65 -16.32 10.57
N GLN A 160 19.35 -16.10 10.82
CA GLN A 160 18.87 -14.93 11.54
C GLN A 160 19.38 -14.90 12.98
N ALA A 161 19.45 -16.05 13.67
CA ALA A 161 20.05 -16.13 14.99
C ALA A 161 21.53 -15.72 14.97
N VAL A 162 22.31 -16.24 14.01
CA VAL A 162 23.72 -15.87 13.83
C VAL A 162 23.87 -14.39 13.51
N ALA A 163 23.05 -13.83 12.60
CA ALA A 163 23.04 -12.42 12.28
C ALA A 163 22.76 -11.54 13.52
N ASN A 164 21.80 -11.94 14.35
CA ASN A 164 21.51 -11.27 15.62
C ASN A 164 22.69 -11.33 16.60
N TYR A 165 23.39 -12.46 16.69
CA TYR A 165 24.60 -12.57 17.50
C TYR A 165 25.71 -11.64 17.00
N VAL A 166 25.93 -11.58 15.69
CA VAL A 166 26.92 -10.68 15.06
C VAL A 166 26.55 -9.22 15.30
N GLN A 167 25.28 -8.84 15.14
CA GLN A 167 24.81 -7.48 15.42
C GLN A 167 25.02 -7.11 16.90
N ARG A 168 24.65 -7.99 17.83
CA ARG A 168 24.89 -7.75 19.28
C ARG A 168 26.38 -7.60 19.59
N ALA A 169 27.24 -8.41 18.99
CA ALA A 169 28.68 -8.29 19.14
C ALA A 169 29.21 -6.95 18.58
N ASN A 170 28.67 -6.50 17.45
CA ASN A 170 29.07 -5.24 16.83
C ASN A 170 28.62 -4.02 17.67
N ILE A 171 27.41 -4.05 18.22
CA ILE A 171 26.92 -3.02 19.16
C ILE A 171 27.84 -2.96 20.40
N LYS A 172 28.19 -4.11 20.98
CA LYS A 172 29.13 -4.17 22.11
C LYS A 172 30.51 -3.60 21.76
N LYS A 173 31.03 -3.93 20.57
CA LYS A 173 32.30 -3.38 20.07
C LYS A 173 32.24 -1.86 19.92
N ASN A 174 31.16 -1.34 19.32
CA ASN A 174 31.00 0.11 19.13
C ASN A 174 30.86 0.85 20.46
N ALA A 175 30.12 0.28 21.41
CA ALA A 175 30.04 0.82 22.77
C ALA A 175 31.43 0.85 23.44
N ALA A 176 32.21 -0.24 23.34
CA ALA A 176 33.57 -0.29 23.88
C ALA A 176 34.51 0.74 23.22
N LEU A 177 34.38 0.96 21.90
CA LEU A 177 35.14 2.00 21.20
C LEU A 177 34.75 3.41 21.69
N ALA A 178 33.46 3.69 21.87
CA ALA A 178 32.99 4.97 22.39
C ALA A 178 33.53 5.22 23.82
N ILE A 179 33.45 4.20 24.69
CA ILE A 179 34.01 4.24 26.05
C ILE A 179 35.52 4.50 26.00
N LYS A 180 36.27 3.81 25.13
CA LYS A 180 37.72 4.03 24.96
C LYS A 180 38.04 5.48 24.54
N VAL A 181 37.28 6.04 23.60
CA VAL A 181 37.45 7.44 23.17
C VAL A 181 37.17 8.40 24.31
N MET A 182 36.11 8.16 25.10
CA MET A 182 35.79 8.95 26.29
C MET A 182 36.91 8.91 27.33
N TYR A 183 37.42 7.71 27.67
CA TYR A 183 38.55 7.58 28.60
C TYR A 183 39.80 8.29 28.09
N LYS A 184 40.08 8.24 26.78
CA LYS A 184 41.19 8.99 26.19
C LYS A 184 41.03 10.50 26.39
N LYS A 185 39.82 11.04 26.15
CA LYS A 185 39.52 12.46 26.39
C LYS A 185 39.70 12.84 27.87
N ILE A 186 39.20 12.01 28.79
CA ILE A 186 39.36 12.23 30.24
C ILE A 186 40.85 12.26 30.60
N LEU A 187 41.63 11.31 30.08
CA LEU A 187 43.06 11.24 30.32
C LEU A 187 43.82 12.46 29.76
N ASP A 188 43.41 12.97 28.60
CA ASP A 188 43.99 14.18 28.01
C ASP A 188 43.66 15.43 28.83
N ILE A 189 42.44 15.54 29.38
CA ILE A 189 42.07 16.62 30.32
C ILE A 189 42.92 16.53 31.59
N LEU A 190 43.00 15.35 32.21
CA LEU A 190 43.79 15.14 33.43
C LEU A 190 45.28 15.48 33.23
N LYS A 191 45.83 15.18 32.06
CA LYS A 191 47.21 15.58 31.71
C LYS A 191 47.37 17.09 31.60
N LYS A 192 46.42 17.77 30.97
CA LYS A 192 46.42 19.24 30.89
C LYS A 192 46.30 19.86 32.28
N ASP A 193 45.38 19.37 33.10
CA ASP A 193 45.18 19.83 34.47
C ASP A 193 46.45 19.62 35.32
N SER A 194 47.09 18.46 35.21
CA SER A 194 48.36 18.19 35.89
C SER A 194 49.45 19.20 35.49
N SER A 195 49.57 19.53 34.20
CA SER A 195 50.52 20.56 33.76
C SER A 195 50.17 21.95 34.27
N TYR A 196 48.88 22.30 34.28
CA TYR A 196 48.38 23.58 34.78
C TYR A 196 48.66 23.75 36.28
N PHE A 197 48.33 22.74 37.09
CA PHE A 197 48.61 22.78 38.53
C PHE A 197 50.10 22.88 38.84
N THR A 198 50.96 22.27 38.02
CA THR A 198 52.41 22.39 38.18
C THR A 198 52.86 23.84 37.99
N VAL A 199 52.41 24.50 36.93
CA VAL A 199 52.72 25.92 36.66
C VAL A 199 52.19 26.83 37.77
N VAL A 200 50.95 26.61 38.23
CA VAL A 200 50.36 27.39 39.34
C VAL A 200 51.16 27.21 40.63
N LEU A 201 51.57 25.99 40.95
CA LEU A 201 52.40 25.71 42.13
C LEU A 201 53.79 26.35 42.04
N GLU A 202 54.40 26.37 40.86
CA GLU A 202 55.68 27.08 40.65
C GLU A 202 55.53 28.60 40.80
N ALA A 203 54.47 29.17 40.22
CA ALA A 203 54.16 30.59 40.38
C ALA A 203 53.93 30.96 41.85
N LEU A 204 53.19 30.15 42.60
CA LEU A 204 52.98 30.35 44.05
C LEU A 204 54.29 30.26 44.83
N LYS A 205 55.19 29.31 44.50
CA LYS A 205 56.52 29.23 45.13
C LYS A 205 57.35 30.47 44.86
N LEU A 206 57.31 31.01 43.63
CA LEU A 206 58.01 32.24 43.27
C LEU A 206 57.43 33.44 44.03
N ASP A 207 56.10 33.53 44.12
CA ASP A 207 55.42 34.60 44.84
C ASP A 207 55.73 34.55 46.34
N CYS A 208 55.70 33.37 46.97
CA CYS A 208 56.13 33.21 48.37
C CYS A 208 57.56 33.69 48.60
N ARG A 209 58.49 33.42 47.66
CA ARG A 209 59.88 33.92 47.76
C ARG A 209 59.95 35.44 47.60
N ALA A 210 59.15 36.01 46.71
CA ALA A 210 59.08 37.46 46.52
C ALA A 210 58.51 38.15 47.76
N GLN A 211 57.38 37.65 48.30
CA GLN A 211 56.77 38.12 49.53
C GLN A 211 57.73 38.02 50.73
N ALA A 212 58.48 36.91 50.85
CA ALA A 212 59.49 36.78 51.90
C ALA A 212 60.60 37.84 51.80
N LYS A 213 61.07 38.14 50.58
CA LYS A 213 62.03 39.24 50.35
C LYS A 213 61.45 40.60 50.71
N CYS A 214 60.20 40.87 50.32
CA CYS A 214 59.52 42.12 50.67
C CYS A 214 59.37 42.27 52.19
N LEU A 215 59.04 41.19 52.90
CA LEU A 215 58.91 41.20 54.36
C LEU A 215 60.25 41.45 55.04
N MET A 216 61.33 40.81 54.58
CA MET A 216 62.69 41.11 55.05
C MET A 216 63.08 42.58 54.83
N GLY A 217 62.85 43.11 53.63
CA GLY A 217 63.13 44.52 53.33
C GLY A 217 62.28 45.49 54.17
N ALA A 218 61.01 45.15 54.43
CA ALA A 218 60.15 45.94 55.32
C ALA A 218 60.63 45.88 56.77
N THR A 219 61.14 44.73 57.24
CA THR A 219 61.72 44.61 58.58
C THR A 219 63.03 45.39 58.72
N GLU A 220 63.91 45.34 57.72
CA GLU A 220 65.15 46.13 57.69
C GLU A 220 64.84 47.64 57.71
N MET A 221 63.90 48.09 56.87
CA MET A 221 63.44 49.48 56.88
C MET A 221 62.79 49.87 58.21
N GLY A 222 62.01 48.97 58.82
CA GLY A 222 61.42 49.17 60.13
C GLY A 222 62.45 49.30 61.25
N GLN A 223 63.51 48.47 61.20
CA GLN A 223 64.65 48.55 62.13
C GLN A 223 65.38 49.88 61.99
N LEU A 224 65.74 50.27 60.76
CA LEU A 224 66.40 51.56 60.50
C LEU A 224 65.54 52.74 60.99
N ALA A 225 64.23 52.73 60.69
CA ALA A 225 63.33 53.78 61.15
C ALA A 225 63.25 53.85 62.69
N MET A 226 63.34 52.71 63.37
CA MET A 226 63.36 52.65 64.83
C MET A 226 64.68 53.16 65.42
N GLU A 227 65.81 52.83 64.81
CA GLU A 227 67.11 53.42 65.16
C GLU A 227 67.09 54.94 65.00
N TYR A 228 66.60 55.45 63.86
CA TYR A 228 66.45 56.89 63.63
C TYR A 228 65.53 57.55 64.67
N LEU A 229 64.45 56.88 65.07
CA LEU A 229 63.54 57.39 66.11
C LEU A 229 64.25 57.50 67.46
N ASP A 230 65.03 56.48 67.84
CA ASP A 230 65.77 56.47 69.10
C ASP A 230 66.90 57.51 69.12
N ASP A 231 67.62 57.69 68.02
CA ASP A 231 68.59 58.79 67.85
C ASP A 231 67.91 60.16 68.01
N ARG A 232 66.75 60.36 67.40
CA ARG A 232 65.99 61.62 67.52
C ARG A 232 65.50 61.86 68.94
N LYS A 233 65.04 60.82 69.64
CA LYS A 233 64.68 60.92 71.06
C LYS A 233 65.89 61.28 71.92
N TYR A 234 67.05 60.68 71.64
CA TYR A 234 68.29 61.00 72.35
C TYR A 234 68.68 62.46 72.16
N GLU A 235 68.73 62.94 70.91
CA GLU A 235 69.02 64.33 70.58
C GLU A 235 68.01 65.30 71.20
N TYR A 236 66.72 64.97 71.16
CA TYR A 236 65.68 65.76 71.83
C TYR A 236 65.91 65.86 73.34
N ASN A 237 66.16 64.73 74.01
CA ASN A 237 66.42 64.70 75.45
C ASN A 237 67.72 65.42 75.84
N LYS A 238 68.72 65.43 74.96
CA LYS A 238 69.96 66.19 75.15
C LYS A 238 69.68 67.69 75.03
N LEU A 239 69.02 68.11 73.96
CA LEU A 239 68.63 69.50 73.73
C LEU A 239 67.71 70.02 74.85
N GLU A 240 66.75 69.21 75.32
CA GLU A 240 65.88 69.57 76.44
C GLU A 240 66.67 69.84 77.72
N ARG A 241 67.69 69.01 78.02
CA ARG A 241 68.59 69.21 79.16
C ARG A 241 69.41 70.50 79.02
N GLU A 242 69.96 70.75 77.83
CA GLU A 242 70.72 71.98 77.54
C GLU A 242 69.84 73.22 77.66
N ILE A 243 68.62 73.21 77.11
CA ILE A 243 67.65 74.30 77.24
C ILE A 243 67.28 74.52 78.71
N LYS A 244 67.00 73.45 79.48
CA LYS A 244 66.69 73.57 80.91
C LYS A 244 67.85 74.17 81.71
N ALA A 245 69.09 73.80 81.39
CA ALA A 245 70.28 74.37 82.02
C ALA A 245 70.44 75.85 81.67
N ASN A 246 70.31 76.20 80.38
CA ASN A 246 70.39 77.57 79.90
C ASN A 246 69.26 78.44 80.47
N MET A 247 68.03 77.91 80.59
CA MET A 247 66.91 78.61 81.23
C MET A 247 67.19 78.89 82.72
N LYS A 248 67.75 77.92 83.46
CA LYS A 248 68.15 78.13 84.86
C LYS A 248 69.29 79.16 84.98
N GLU A 249 70.24 79.13 84.06
CA GLU A 249 71.33 80.11 84.01
C GLU A 249 70.82 81.51 83.68
N ARG A 250 69.97 81.64 82.66
CA ARG A 250 69.25 82.88 82.33
C ARG A 250 68.42 83.38 83.48
N GLU A 251 67.72 82.52 84.22
CA GLU A 251 66.96 82.93 85.39
C GLU A 251 67.88 83.45 86.51
N ARG A 252 69.05 82.82 86.71
CA ARG A 252 70.07 83.31 87.65
C ARG A 252 70.64 84.66 87.21
N THR A 253 71.02 84.82 85.94
CA THR A 253 71.55 86.09 85.43
C THR A 253 70.49 87.19 85.45
N LEU A 254 69.23 86.88 85.12
CA LEU A 254 68.11 87.82 85.29
C LEU A 254 67.89 88.22 86.75
N LYS A 255 68.03 87.29 87.70
CA LYS A 255 67.95 87.61 89.13
C LYS A 255 69.10 88.52 89.57
N LEU A 256 70.32 88.28 89.08
CA LEU A 256 71.48 89.15 89.35
C LEU A 256 71.29 90.53 88.70
N ALA A 257 70.96 90.59 87.42
CA ALA A 257 70.68 91.84 86.71
C ALA A 257 69.50 92.59 87.33
N ARG A 258 68.44 91.92 87.79
CA ARG A 258 67.34 92.56 88.54
C ARG A 258 67.80 93.10 89.90
N ARG A 259 68.72 92.43 90.60
CA ARG A 259 69.32 92.95 91.84
C ARG A 259 70.21 94.16 91.56
N GLU A 260 71.00 94.13 90.48
CA GLU A 260 71.82 95.25 90.06
C GLU A 260 70.96 96.43 89.59
N VAL A 261 69.94 96.20 88.78
CA VAL A 261 68.97 97.23 88.38
C VAL A 261 68.21 97.76 89.59
N ALA A 262 67.79 96.92 90.54
CA ALA A 262 67.18 97.40 91.79
C ALA A 262 68.16 98.23 92.62
N TYR A 263 69.41 97.77 92.78
CA TYR A 263 70.46 98.53 93.45
C TYR A 263 70.72 99.88 92.76
N LEU A 264 70.81 99.92 91.43
CA LEU A 264 71.01 101.14 90.65
C LEU A 264 69.77 102.04 90.66
N THR A 265 68.56 101.48 90.66
CA THR A 265 67.29 102.23 90.75
C THR A 265 67.13 102.86 92.14
N ASP A 266 67.46 102.12 93.21
CA ASP A 266 67.38 102.61 94.59
C ASP A 266 68.53 103.58 94.93
N SER A 267 69.74 103.33 94.42
CA SER A 267 70.91 104.16 94.70
C SER A 267 70.98 105.41 93.81
N PHE A 268 70.41 105.36 92.59
CA PHE A 268 70.49 106.45 91.61
C PHE A 268 69.19 106.61 90.78
N PRO A 269 68.06 107.03 91.39
CA PRO A 269 66.78 107.15 90.69
C PRO A 269 66.75 108.19 89.56
N SER A 270 67.76 109.05 89.45
CA SER A 270 67.81 110.16 88.49
C SER A 270 68.56 109.86 87.17
N LEU A 271 69.14 108.67 87.00
CA LEU A 271 70.09 108.38 85.91
C LEU A 271 69.58 107.43 84.79
N ILE A 272 68.34 106.96 84.85
CA ILE A 272 67.82 106.02 83.84
C ILE A 272 66.89 106.77 82.85
N ARG A 273 67.41 107.18 81.69
CA ARG A 273 66.62 107.50 80.48
C ARG A 273 66.67 106.32 79.51
N LYS A 274 65.51 105.92 79.01
CA LYS A 274 65.35 104.92 77.95
C LYS A 274 65.33 105.65 76.60
N GLU A 275 66.32 105.43 75.75
CA GLU A 275 66.21 105.77 74.33
C GLU A 275 66.68 104.61 73.44
N GLU A 276 66.00 104.50 72.30
CA GLU A 276 65.87 103.39 71.35
C GLU A 276 66.94 103.47 70.25
N ALA A 277 67.36 102.31 69.71
CA ALA A 277 68.34 102.23 68.61
C ALA A 277 67.64 101.95 67.26
N THR A 278 68.00 102.73 66.24
CA THR A 278 67.54 102.66 64.84
C THR A 278 68.58 102.10 63.87
N ASN A 279 68.09 101.26 62.94
CA ASN A 279 68.42 101.00 61.52
C ASN A 279 69.85 101.13 60.95
N LEU A 280 70.23 100.11 60.16
CA LEU A 280 71.16 100.18 59.03
C LEU A 280 70.81 99.09 58.01
N ASP A 281 70.22 99.47 56.88
CA ASP A 281 70.14 98.63 55.68
C ASP A 281 69.96 99.54 54.47
N ASP A 282 71.06 99.77 53.74
CA ASP A 282 71.05 100.16 52.32
C ASP A 282 72.50 100.35 51.87
N LEU A 283 72.96 99.47 50.98
CA LEU A 283 74.01 99.69 49.97
C LEU A 283 74.25 98.34 49.27
N TYR A 284 74.04 98.27 47.95
CA TYR A 284 74.97 97.75 46.93
C TYR A 284 74.31 97.84 45.54
N GLU A 285 74.89 98.66 44.66
CA GLU A 285 74.73 98.61 43.20
C GLU A 285 75.99 97.96 42.61
N ASP A 286 75.83 97.13 41.57
CA ASP A 286 76.94 96.52 40.81
C ASP A 286 76.89 96.94 39.33
N GLU A 287 78.04 97.36 38.81
CA GLU A 287 78.33 97.57 37.39
C GLU A 287 78.83 96.27 36.74
N GLU A 288 78.49 96.05 35.46
CA GLU A 288 79.43 95.68 34.39
C GLU A 288 78.67 95.36 33.07
N VAL A 289 78.92 96.15 32.03
CA VAL A 289 78.35 95.99 30.68
C VAL A 289 79.45 95.49 29.74
N GLY A 290 79.33 94.25 29.27
CA GLY A 290 80.21 93.66 28.26
C GLY A 290 79.51 92.63 27.37
N SER A 291 79.37 92.94 26.07
CA SER A 291 79.02 92.02 24.97
C SER A 291 77.70 91.22 25.07
N HIS A 292 76.56 91.90 25.16
CA HIS A 292 75.24 91.23 25.07
C HIS A 292 74.73 90.99 23.63
N HIS A 293 75.33 91.58 22.58
CA HIS A 293 74.67 91.61 21.26
C HIS A 293 74.68 90.27 20.49
N SER A 294 75.78 89.49 20.53
CA SER A 294 75.86 88.19 19.83
C SER A 294 75.02 87.11 20.51
N LEU A 295 75.09 87.02 21.84
CA LEU A 295 74.31 86.07 22.63
C LEU A 295 72.81 86.36 22.52
N HIS A 296 72.40 87.64 22.51
CA HIS A 296 70.99 88.00 22.43
C HIS A 296 70.35 87.58 21.10
N TRP A 297 71.06 87.72 19.98
CA TRP A 297 70.55 87.29 18.66
C TRP A 297 70.43 85.77 18.53
N GLU A 298 71.41 85.02 19.03
CA GLU A 298 71.34 83.55 19.09
C GLU A 298 70.19 83.07 19.99
N LEU A 299 69.97 83.74 21.12
CA LEU A 299 68.87 83.45 22.04
C LEU A 299 67.52 83.76 21.39
N ASP A 300 67.41 84.85 20.62
CA ASP A 300 66.20 85.19 19.86
C ASP A 300 65.89 84.18 18.76
N GLU A 301 66.90 83.67 18.05
CA GLU A 301 66.72 82.61 17.04
C GLU A 301 66.22 81.30 17.69
N VAL A 302 66.88 80.87 18.77
CA VAL A 302 66.48 79.67 19.52
C VAL A 302 65.07 79.83 20.09
N MET A 303 64.74 81.00 20.63
CA MET A 303 63.42 81.29 21.17
C MET A 303 62.35 81.31 20.07
N ARG A 304 62.68 81.76 18.85
CA ARG A 304 61.78 81.68 17.68
C ARG A 304 61.53 80.24 17.26
N ILE A 305 62.56 79.40 17.25
CA ILE A 305 62.45 77.95 16.96
C ILE A 305 61.59 77.25 18.02
N CYS A 306 61.84 77.53 19.31
CA CYS A 306 61.07 76.98 20.43
C CYS A 306 59.59 77.41 20.37
N LYS A 307 59.28 78.67 20.06
CA LYS A 307 57.89 79.14 19.85
C LYS A 307 57.22 78.44 18.66
N ARG A 308 57.97 78.18 17.58
CA ARG A 308 57.44 77.46 16.40
C ARG A 308 57.15 76.00 16.73
N LEU A 309 58.06 75.33 17.45
CA LEU A 309 57.87 73.98 17.96
C LEU A 309 56.70 73.90 18.94
N GLN A 310 56.59 74.83 19.88
CA GLN A 310 55.49 74.92 20.84
C GLN A 310 54.12 74.97 20.14
N LYS A 311 54.00 75.80 19.09
CA LYS A 311 52.79 75.87 18.26
C LYS A 311 52.53 74.57 17.49
N ALA A 312 53.57 73.98 16.90
CA ALA A 312 53.44 72.75 16.13
C ALA A 312 53.08 71.53 17.00
N THR A 313 53.59 71.45 18.23
CA THR A 313 53.30 70.36 19.17
C THR A 313 52.07 70.62 20.04
N LEU A 314 51.48 71.82 19.99
CA LEU A 314 50.33 72.27 20.78
C LEU A 314 50.56 72.14 22.30
N VAL A 315 51.67 72.68 22.80
CA VAL A 315 52.12 72.51 24.19
C VAL A 315 52.16 73.85 24.94
N SER A 316 51.85 73.88 26.24
CA SER A 316 51.76 75.12 27.03
C SER A 316 53.11 75.70 27.47
N SER A 317 54.17 74.89 27.61
CA SER A 317 55.53 75.32 27.95
C SER A 317 56.60 74.63 27.09
N PHE A 318 57.81 75.22 27.00
CA PHE A 318 58.90 74.66 26.19
C PHE A 318 59.40 73.30 26.72
N ASP A 319 59.43 73.11 28.05
CA ASP A 319 59.92 71.88 28.70
C ASP A 319 59.11 70.64 28.31
N GLN A 320 57.84 70.84 27.96
CA GLN A 320 56.92 69.77 27.59
C GLN A 320 57.03 69.36 26.10
N ILE A 321 57.72 70.12 25.25
CA ILE A 321 57.88 69.82 23.81
C ILE A 321 58.53 68.45 23.62
N LEU A 322 59.63 68.18 24.32
CA LEU A 322 60.36 66.91 24.21
C LEU A 322 59.55 65.73 24.75
N LEU A 323 58.82 65.92 25.84
CA LEU A 323 57.93 64.90 26.39
C LEU A 323 56.81 64.56 25.40
N ARG A 324 56.22 65.57 24.75
CA ARG A 324 55.17 65.37 23.75
C ARG A 324 55.67 64.64 22.51
N LEU A 325 56.87 64.98 22.02
CA LEU A 325 57.49 64.30 20.88
C LEU A 325 57.84 62.83 21.19
N LYS A 326 58.33 62.53 22.40
CA LYS A 326 58.58 61.15 22.85
C LYS A 326 57.30 60.33 22.91
N GLU A 327 56.24 60.89 23.49
CA GLU A 327 54.93 60.24 23.55
C GLU A 327 54.35 60.01 22.14
N GLN A 328 54.44 61.01 21.26
CA GLN A 328 53.96 60.89 19.88
C GLN A 328 54.71 59.79 19.10
N ARG A 329 56.03 59.67 19.31
CA ARG A 329 56.84 58.58 18.73
C ARG A 329 56.43 57.20 19.28
N TYR A 330 56.19 57.10 20.58
CA TYR A 330 55.71 55.86 21.20
C TYR A 330 54.34 55.45 20.67
N GLN A 331 53.39 56.38 20.61
CA GLN A 331 52.05 56.15 20.06
C GLN A 331 52.11 55.75 18.58
N SER A 332 52.92 56.43 17.77
CA SER A 332 53.13 56.10 16.36
C SER A 332 53.70 54.68 16.18
N SER A 333 54.69 54.30 17.00
CA SER A 333 55.28 52.96 16.97
C SER A 333 54.26 51.88 17.35
N ARG A 334 53.45 52.14 18.39
CA ARG A 334 52.37 51.25 18.82
C ARG A 334 51.29 51.09 17.75
N LEU A 335 50.88 52.19 17.10
CA LEU A 335 49.90 52.19 16.01
C LEU A 335 50.42 51.45 14.78
N MET A 336 51.69 51.64 14.41
CA MET A 336 52.35 50.89 13.34
C MET A 336 52.35 49.38 13.62
N MET A 337 52.70 48.96 14.85
CA MET A 337 52.65 47.56 15.25
C MET A 337 51.21 47.01 15.15
N ALA A 338 50.22 47.75 15.67
CA ALA A 338 48.81 47.34 15.59
C ALA A 338 48.31 47.25 14.14
N LEU A 339 48.75 48.16 13.27
CA LEU A 339 48.44 48.14 11.84
C LEU A 339 48.99 46.88 11.17
N SER A 340 50.27 46.54 11.45
CA SER A 340 50.90 45.33 10.89
C SER A 340 50.20 44.04 11.33
N LEU A 341 49.85 43.92 12.61
CA LEU A 341 49.09 42.77 13.11
C LEU A 341 47.70 42.67 12.49
N ASN A 342 47.02 43.80 12.26
CA ASN A 342 45.73 43.79 11.59
C ASN A 342 45.84 43.48 10.10
N SER A 343 46.90 43.90 9.41
CA SER A 343 47.11 43.52 8.01
C SER A 343 47.35 42.02 7.89
N GLU A 344 48.18 41.43 8.75
CA GLU A 344 48.40 39.99 8.79
C GLU A 344 47.10 39.22 9.06
N LYS A 345 46.31 39.62 10.07
CA LYS A 345 45.00 39.00 10.35
C LYS A 345 44.02 39.09 9.18
N ARG A 346 44.02 40.22 8.47
CA ARG A 346 43.17 40.40 7.30
C ARG A 346 43.62 39.48 6.16
N ASP A 347 44.93 39.32 5.98
CA ASP A 347 45.49 38.47 4.93
C ASP A 347 45.21 36.99 5.22
N THR A 348 45.33 36.54 6.48
CA THR A 348 44.93 35.18 6.88
C THR A 348 43.44 34.94 6.65
N LEU A 349 42.58 35.91 6.98
CA LEU A 349 41.14 35.80 6.71
C LEU A 349 40.81 35.72 5.21
N LEU A 350 41.58 36.42 4.37
CA LEU A 350 41.44 36.33 2.92
C LEU A 350 41.87 34.95 2.39
N GLU A 351 42.91 34.35 2.95
CA GLU A 351 43.32 32.97 2.61
C GLU A 351 42.28 31.94 3.07
N ASP A 352 41.79 32.04 4.30
CA ASP A 352 40.72 31.17 4.82
C ASP A 352 39.47 31.25 3.93
N ARG A 353 39.10 32.46 3.50
CA ARG A 353 37.98 32.67 2.56
C ARG A 353 38.25 31.99 1.21
N LYS A 354 39.46 32.11 0.66
CA LYS A 354 39.82 31.44 -0.61
C LYS A 354 39.74 29.91 -0.46
N HIS A 355 40.25 29.38 0.65
CA HIS A 355 40.17 27.94 0.95
C HIS A 355 38.72 27.47 1.09
N ALA A 356 37.88 28.24 1.79
CA ALA A 356 36.45 27.94 1.93
C ALA A 356 35.71 27.95 0.58
N ILE A 357 36.05 28.88 -0.32
CA ILE A 357 35.49 28.93 -1.68
C ILE A 357 35.90 27.68 -2.48
N LEU A 358 37.17 27.28 -2.42
CA LEU A 358 37.64 26.05 -3.08
C LEU A 358 36.93 24.80 -2.53
N MET A 359 36.80 24.70 -1.19
CA MET A 359 36.03 23.60 -0.58
C MET A 359 34.57 23.60 -1.04
N LEU A 360 33.91 24.75 -1.08
CA LEU A 360 32.54 24.87 -1.56
C LEU A 360 32.40 24.34 -3.00
N ASP A 361 33.35 24.68 -3.88
CA ASP A 361 33.32 24.25 -5.27
C ASP A 361 33.54 22.74 -5.41
N THR A 362 34.49 22.18 -4.64
CA THR A 362 34.65 20.72 -4.57
C THR A 362 33.40 20.02 -4.06
N LEU A 363 32.74 20.56 -3.03
CA LEU A 363 31.51 19.98 -2.47
C LEU A 363 30.30 20.10 -3.41
N LYS A 364 30.23 21.16 -4.22
CA LYS A 364 29.19 21.30 -5.26
C LYS A 364 29.29 20.21 -6.32
N ASN A 365 30.51 19.78 -6.65
CA ASN A 365 30.77 18.82 -7.72
C ASN A 365 30.89 17.37 -7.19
N VAL A 366 31.19 17.18 -5.89
CA VAL A 366 31.20 15.86 -5.24
C VAL A 366 29.76 15.45 -4.91
N GLY A 367 29.25 14.48 -5.67
CA GLY A 367 27.97 13.81 -5.38
C GLY A 367 26.83 14.11 -6.35
N GLN A 368 26.99 15.03 -7.31
CA GLN A 368 25.95 15.34 -8.31
C GLN A 368 25.44 14.10 -9.07
N GLU A 369 26.32 13.17 -9.42
CA GLU A 369 25.92 11.90 -10.08
C GLU A 369 25.09 11.00 -9.15
N ARG A 370 25.47 10.89 -7.87
CA ARG A 370 24.71 10.12 -6.87
C ARG A 370 23.37 10.77 -6.54
N THR A 371 23.32 12.10 -6.49
CA THR A 371 22.07 12.85 -6.25
C THR A 371 21.14 12.77 -7.46
N GLY A 372 21.69 12.76 -8.68
CA GLY A 372 20.93 12.54 -9.91
C GLY A 372 20.29 11.15 -9.95
N LEU A 373 21.08 10.11 -9.67
CA LEU A 373 20.59 8.73 -9.57
C LEU A 373 19.51 8.58 -8.49
N TYR A 374 19.71 9.18 -7.32
CA TYR A 374 18.73 9.19 -6.25
C TYR A 374 17.42 9.90 -6.66
N LEU A 375 17.50 11.01 -7.38
CA LEU A 375 16.31 11.71 -7.88
C LEU A 375 15.54 10.90 -8.92
N THR A 376 16.24 10.17 -9.80
CA THR A 376 15.59 9.28 -10.76
C THR A 376 14.92 8.09 -10.08
N GLU A 377 15.58 7.49 -9.09
CA GLU A 377 15.06 6.38 -8.30
C GLU A 377 13.85 6.81 -7.48
N LYS A 378 13.91 8.00 -6.86
CA LYS A 378 12.77 8.61 -6.16
C LYS A 378 11.56 8.79 -7.09
N ARG A 379 11.76 9.27 -8.32
CA ARG A 379 10.66 9.44 -9.29
C ARG A 379 10.08 8.10 -9.73
N GLN A 380 10.92 7.08 -9.93
CA GLN A 380 10.45 5.73 -10.26
C GLN A 380 9.61 5.14 -9.12
N LEU A 381 10.08 5.24 -7.87
CA LEU A 381 9.34 4.76 -6.71
C LEU A 381 8.01 5.49 -6.52
N GLN A 382 7.98 6.81 -6.74
CA GLN A 382 6.74 7.59 -6.71
C GLN A 382 5.75 7.13 -7.79
N SER A 383 6.22 6.88 -9.01
CA SER A 383 5.38 6.37 -10.09
C SER A 383 4.84 4.96 -9.79
N GLN A 384 5.62 4.10 -9.14
CA GLN A 384 5.18 2.76 -8.73
C GLN A 384 4.11 2.84 -7.64
N MET A 385 4.31 3.66 -6.62
CA MET A 385 3.32 3.90 -5.57
C MET A 385 1.99 4.45 -6.14
N GLU A 386 2.05 5.36 -7.10
CA GLU A 386 0.85 5.88 -7.76
C GLU A 386 0.12 4.81 -8.57
N ALA A 387 0.84 3.88 -9.20
CA ALA A 387 0.24 2.75 -9.92
C ALA A 387 -0.45 1.77 -8.96
N GLU A 388 0.23 1.38 -7.88
CA GLU A 388 -0.34 0.50 -6.85
C GLU A 388 -1.58 1.12 -6.19
N SER A 389 -1.55 2.43 -5.91
CA SER A 389 -2.71 3.14 -5.35
C SER A 389 -3.91 3.14 -6.31
N ARG A 390 -3.69 3.21 -7.62
CA ARG A 390 -4.78 3.11 -8.61
C ARG A 390 -5.36 1.70 -8.65
N GLU A 391 -4.51 0.66 -8.64
CA GLU A 391 -4.98 -0.73 -8.58
C GLU A 391 -5.79 -1.01 -7.31
N GLU A 392 -5.38 -0.48 -6.16
CA GLU A 392 -6.14 -0.59 -4.92
C GLU A 392 -7.53 0.05 -5.02
N VAL A 393 -7.61 1.24 -5.63
CA VAL A 393 -8.90 1.93 -5.87
C VAL A 393 -9.79 1.15 -6.86
N GLU A 394 -9.23 0.50 -7.87
CA GLU A 394 -10.01 -0.33 -8.79
C GLU A 394 -10.50 -1.62 -8.11
N LEU A 395 -9.64 -2.28 -7.33
CA LEU A 395 -10.00 -3.49 -6.60
C LEU A 395 -11.09 -3.22 -5.54
N THR A 396 -10.99 -2.11 -4.82
CA THR A 396 -12.03 -1.71 -3.85
C THR A 396 -13.37 -1.45 -4.52
N LYS A 397 -13.39 -0.73 -5.66
CA LYS A 397 -14.63 -0.56 -6.46
C LYS A 397 -15.22 -1.90 -6.91
N ALA A 398 -14.38 -2.80 -7.43
CA ALA A 398 -14.84 -4.12 -7.86
C ALA A 398 -15.38 -4.97 -6.69
N LEU A 399 -14.83 -4.79 -5.49
CA LEU A 399 -15.30 -5.44 -4.27
C LEU A 399 -16.65 -4.87 -3.84
N ASP A 400 -16.83 -3.56 -3.89
CA ASP A 400 -18.09 -2.89 -3.59
C ASP A 400 -19.20 -3.28 -4.57
N GLU A 401 -18.91 -3.38 -5.87
CA GLU A 401 -19.84 -3.85 -6.89
C GLU A 401 -20.29 -5.30 -6.64
N LYS A 402 -19.33 -6.20 -6.37
CA LYS A 402 -19.64 -7.59 -6.00
C LYS A 402 -20.42 -7.66 -4.69
N GLY A 403 -20.09 -6.80 -3.72
CA GLY A 403 -20.79 -6.67 -2.45
C GLY A 403 -22.26 -6.28 -2.65
N ARG A 404 -22.53 -5.27 -3.49
CA ARG A 404 -23.90 -4.87 -3.86
C ARG A 404 -24.67 -6.02 -4.50
N LEU A 405 -24.09 -6.70 -5.47
CA LEU A 405 -24.73 -7.82 -6.15
C LEU A 405 -25.08 -8.96 -5.18
N ILE A 406 -24.19 -9.28 -4.23
CA ILE A 406 -24.48 -10.28 -3.18
C ILE A 406 -25.65 -9.84 -2.29
N ILE A 407 -25.73 -8.55 -1.95
CA ILE A 407 -26.85 -8.00 -1.17
C ILE A 407 -28.15 -8.10 -1.96
N GLU A 408 -28.17 -7.73 -3.24
CA GLU A 408 -29.35 -7.85 -4.11
C GLU A 408 -29.82 -9.30 -4.28
N MET A 409 -28.89 -10.24 -4.44
CA MET A 409 -29.26 -11.66 -4.49
C MET A 409 -29.80 -12.16 -3.14
N ARG A 410 -29.28 -11.65 -2.01
CA ARG A 410 -29.79 -11.99 -0.67
C ARG A 410 -31.21 -11.48 -0.47
N THR A 411 -31.44 -10.20 -0.76
CA THR A 411 -32.74 -9.57 -0.58
C THR A 411 -33.79 -10.20 -1.49
N SER A 412 -33.47 -10.49 -2.76
CA SER A 412 -34.39 -11.19 -3.67
C SER A 412 -34.71 -12.62 -3.23
N LEU A 413 -33.73 -13.41 -2.77
CA LEU A 413 -33.98 -14.75 -2.24
C LEU A 413 -34.84 -14.72 -0.97
N GLN A 414 -34.65 -13.70 -0.14
CA GLN A 414 -35.45 -13.51 1.06
C GLN A 414 -36.90 -13.11 0.72
N GLN A 415 -37.09 -12.19 -0.22
CA GLN A 415 -38.41 -11.85 -0.77
C GLN A 415 -39.11 -13.08 -1.35
N ILE A 416 -38.42 -13.93 -2.10
CA ILE A 416 -38.98 -15.19 -2.61
C ILE A 416 -39.41 -16.09 -1.45
N ASN A 417 -38.61 -16.21 -0.40
CA ASN A 417 -38.95 -17.03 0.78
C ASN A 417 -40.14 -16.48 1.58
N GLU A 418 -40.30 -15.15 1.64
CA GLU A 418 -41.44 -14.45 2.23
C GLU A 418 -42.71 -14.66 1.42
N LEU A 419 -42.65 -14.51 0.09
CA LEU A 419 -43.77 -14.80 -0.81
C LEU A 419 -44.23 -16.26 -0.71
N LEU A 420 -43.29 -17.18 -0.43
CA LEU A 420 -43.56 -18.60 -0.21
C LEU A 420 -43.85 -18.94 1.26
N SER A 421 -43.99 -17.97 2.17
CA SER A 421 -44.24 -18.21 3.60
C SER A 421 -45.50 -19.05 3.87
N CYS A 422 -46.55 -18.90 3.06
CA CYS A 422 -47.80 -19.64 3.20
C CYS A 422 -47.73 -21.08 2.64
N VAL A 423 -46.65 -21.46 1.96
CA VAL A 423 -46.53 -22.76 1.29
C VAL A 423 -46.04 -23.83 2.27
N GLY A 424 -46.92 -24.76 2.64
CA GLY A 424 -46.62 -25.86 3.57
C GLY A 424 -46.70 -25.47 5.05
N ALA A 425 -47.19 -24.28 5.38
CA ALA A 425 -47.49 -23.89 6.76
C ALA A 425 -48.70 -24.69 7.29
N VAL A 426 -48.63 -25.13 8.55
CA VAL A 426 -49.79 -25.71 9.25
C VAL A 426 -50.82 -24.61 9.41
N THR A 427 -52.08 -24.86 9.03
CA THR A 427 -53.19 -23.92 9.20
C THR A 427 -53.44 -23.72 10.69
N GLU A 428 -52.74 -22.77 11.31
CA GLU A 428 -53.17 -22.25 12.60
C GLU A 428 -54.43 -21.39 12.38
N PRO A 429 -55.47 -21.57 13.20
CA PRO A 429 -56.70 -20.81 13.06
C PRO A 429 -56.40 -19.32 13.25
N ARG A 430 -56.75 -18.50 12.24
CA ARG A 430 -56.57 -17.04 12.26
C ARG A 430 -57.19 -16.46 13.53
N SER A 431 -56.43 -15.67 14.29
CA SER A 431 -56.79 -15.18 15.63
C SER A 431 -57.98 -14.22 15.66
N PHE A 432 -58.40 -13.67 14.51
CA PHE A 432 -59.48 -12.69 14.44
C PHE A 432 -60.58 -13.17 13.50
N THR A 433 -61.60 -13.85 14.01
CA THR A 433 -62.74 -14.35 13.20
C THR A 433 -63.90 -13.36 13.08
N HIS A 434 -63.87 -12.24 13.81
CA HIS A 434 -65.01 -11.31 13.95
C HIS A 434 -64.81 -9.91 13.34
N ILE A 435 -63.78 -9.69 12.51
CA ILE A 435 -63.45 -8.37 11.95
C ILE A 435 -63.66 -8.39 10.42
N PRO A 436 -64.16 -7.30 9.79
CA PRO A 436 -64.30 -7.22 8.32
C PRO A 436 -62.97 -7.51 7.62
N THR A 437 -63.03 -8.27 6.53
CA THR A 437 -61.85 -8.83 5.83
C THR A 437 -60.84 -7.74 5.41
N ALA A 438 -61.31 -6.54 5.05
CA ALA A 438 -60.46 -5.41 4.68
C ALA A 438 -59.62 -4.88 5.86
N VAL A 439 -60.14 -4.95 7.10
CA VAL A 439 -59.44 -4.49 8.31
C VAL A 439 -58.53 -5.60 8.87
N GLN A 440 -58.86 -6.88 8.62
CA GLN A 440 -57.96 -8.01 8.90
C GLN A 440 -56.67 -7.94 8.08
N TYR A 441 -56.76 -7.65 6.77
CA TYR A 441 -55.56 -7.49 5.93
C TYR A 441 -54.67 -6.34 6.41
N ALA A 442 -55.25 -5.21 6.81
CA ALA A 442 -54.50 -4.07 7.35
C ALA A 442 -53.82 -4.39 8.70
N LEU A 443 -54.45 -5.19 9.56
CA LEU A 443 -53.87 -5.62 10.85
C LEU A 443 -52.80 -6.70 10.69
N GLU A 444 -52.94 -7.60 9.71
CA GLU A 444 -51.91 -8.60 9.35
C GLU A 444 -50.66 -7.94 8.72
N ASP A 445 -50.82 -6.89 7.91
CA ASP A 445 -49.71 -6.09 7.36
C ASP A 445 -48.91 -5.35 8.44
N ILE A 446 -49.57 -4.89 9.51
CA ILE A 446 -48.93 -4.16 10.62
C ILE A 446 -48.11 -5.11 11.53
N LEU A 447 -48.45 -6.40 11.58
CA LEU A 447 -47.83 -7.40 12.46
C LEU A 447 -46.72 -8.23 11.79
N GLN A 448 -46.51 -8.10 10.47
CA GLN A 448 -45.37 -8.72 9.80
C GLN A 448 -44.07 -8.06 10.26
N THR A 449 -43.36 -8.73 11.17
CA THR A 449 -42.00 -8.33 11.53
C THR A 449 -41.12 -8.45 10.30
N VAL A 450 -40.53 -7.32 9.85
CA VAL A 450 -39.50 -7.30 8.80
C VAL A 450 -38.49 -8.40 9.08
N PRO A 451 -38.41 -9.45 8.25
CA PRO A 451 -37.58 -10.60 8.58
C PRO A 451 -36.12 -10.17 8.63
N ARG A 452 -35.45 -10.48 9.74
CA ARG A 452 -34.00 -10.22 9.84
C ARG A 452 -33.32 -11.01 8.73
N PRO A 453 -32.41 -10.39 7.96
CA PRO A 453 -31.74 -11.11 6.89
C PRO A 453 -30.92 -12.25 7.49
N ASP A 454 -31.34 -13.48 7.18
CA ASP A 454 -30.56 -14.66 7.51
C ASP A 454 -29.21 -14.56 6.79
N SER A 455 -28.12 -14.67 7.55
CA SER A 455 -26.76 -14.44 7.06
C SER A 455 -26.28 -15.53 6.08
N ASP A 456 -26.96 -16.68 6.04
CA ASP A 456 -26.56 -17.86 5.30
C ASP A 456 -27.31 -17.99 3.96
N PHE A 457 -26.59 -17.71 2.88
CA PHE A 457 -27.11 -17.76 1.50
C PHE A 457 -27.60 -19.17 1.11
N ASP A 458 -26.88 -20.21 1.53
CA ASP A 458 -27.22 -21.60 1.24
C ASP A 458 -28.51 -22.03 1.95
N LYS A 459 -28.76 -21.51 3.16
CA LYS A 459 -30.00 -21.78 3.89
C LYS A 459 -31.19 -21.13 3.20
N LEU A 460 -31.05 -19.88 2.73
CA LEU A 460 -32.09 -19.19 1.97
C LEU A 460 -32.45 -19.96 0.69
N ILE A 461 -31.45 -20.43 -0.06
CA ILE A 461 -31.67 -21.23 -1.28
C ILE A 461 -32.33 -22.58 -0.96
N ALA A 462 -31.84 -23.29 0.06
CA ALA A 462 -32.39 -24.59 0.45
C ALA A 462 -33.87 -24.48 0.85
N THR A 463 -34.20 -23.42 1.60
CA THR A 463 -35.57 -23.14 2.06
C THR A 463 -36.49 -22.80 0.89
N ALA A 464 -36.04 -21.93 -0.02
CA ALA A 464 -36.80 -21.57 -1.22
C ALA A 464 -37.05 -22.81 -2.09
N LYS A 465 -36.03 -23.63 -2.30
CA LYS A 465 -36.12 -24.88 -3.08
C LYS A 465 -37.10 -25.87 -2.46
N GLN A 466 -37.09 -26.03 -1.13
CA GLN A 466 -38.01 -26.91 -0.43
C GLN A 466 -39.46 -26.42 -0.59
N LYS A 467 -39.71 -25.14 -0.35
CA LYS A 467 -41.05 -24.55 -0.49
C LYS A 467 -41.56 -24.61 -1.93
N LEU A 468 -40.72 -24.29 -2.92
CA LEU A 468 -41.05 -24.43 -4.34
C LEU A 468 -41.38 -25.88 -4.72
N ASN A 469 -40.63 -26.86 -4.21
CA ASN A 469 -40.94 -28.26 -4.47
C ASN A 469 -42.30 -28.67 -3.88
N VAL A 470 -42.67 -28.18 -2.70
CA VAL A 470 -44.00 -28.39 -2.11
C VAL A 470 -45.09 -27.75 -2.98
N LEU A 471 -44.88 -26.51 -3.44
CA LEU A 471 -45.81 -25.83 -4.35
C LEU A 471 -46.00 -26.60 -5.65
N ILE A 472 -44.90 -27.01 -6.30
CA ILE A 472 -44.92 -27.77 -7.56
C ILE A 472 -45.68 -29.10 -7.38
N GLN A 473 -45.44 -29.80 -6.27
CA GLN A 473 -46.17 -31.03 -5.98
C GLN A 473 -47.66 -30.79 -5.73
N ALA A 474 -48.04 -29.71 -5.04
CA ALA A 474 -49.44 -29.34 -4.83
C ALA A 474 -50.14 -29.00 -6.16
N VAL A 475 -49.50 -28.19 -7.01
CA VAL A 475 -50.00 -27.83 -8.34
C VAL A 475 -50.13 -29.05 -9.25
N SER A 476 -49.18 -29.99 -9.20
CA SER A 476 -49.22 -31.22 -10.01
C SER A 476 -50.40 -32.15 -9.69
N LYS A 477 -51.01 -32.01 -8.50
CA LYS A 477 -52.16 -32.79 -8.04
C LYS A 477 -53.50 -32.05 -8.21
N MET A 478 -53.47 -30.81 -8.73
CA MET A 478 -54.66 -29.99 -8.91
C MET A 478 -55.34 -30.31 -10.25
N GLU A 479 -56.63 -30.64 -10.23
CA GLU A 479 -57.40 -30.87 -11.45
C GLU A 479 -57.70 -29.54 -12.15
N VAL A 480 -57.24 -29.40 -13.40
CA VAL A 480 -57.37 -28.14 -14.16
C VAL A 480 -58.78 -28.04 -14.76
N THR A 481 -59.67 -27.34 -14.07
CA THR A 481 -60.99 -26.99 -14.60
C THR A 481 -60.89 -25.87 -15.66
N PRO A 482 -61.86 -25.79 -16.60
CA PRO A 482 -61.82 -24.80 -17.69
C PRO A 482 -61.84 -23.33 -17.19
N GLU A 483 -62.50 -23.06 -16.07
CA GLU A 483 -62.50 -21.73 -15.43
C GLU A 483 -61.13 -21.35 -14.85
N LEU A 484 -60.46 -22.32 -14.22
CA LEU A 484 -59.10 -22.12 -13.69
C LEU A 484 -58.10 -21.84 -14.80
N LYS A 485 -58.26 -22.51 -15.95
CA LYS A 485 -57.45 -22.29 -17.15
C LYS A 485 -57.69 -20.90 -17.75
N ALA A 486 -58.93 -20.43 -17.77
CA ALA A 486 -59.26 -19.08 -18.24
C ALA A 486 -58.66 -18.00 -17.32
N ASN A 487 -58.80 -18.16 -16.00
CA ASN A 487 -58.21 -17.24 -15.02
C ASN A 487 -56.67 -17.28 -15.06
N ALA A 488 -56.06 -18.45 -15.20
CA ALA A 488 -54.61 -18.58 -15.34
C ALA A 488 -54.10 -17.92 -16.63
N ASN A 489 -54.80 -18.07 -17.75
CA ASN A 489 -54.47 -17.38 -18.99
C ASN A 489 -54.61 -15.86 -18.84
N GLN A 490 -55.66 -15.37 -18.18
CA GLN A 490 -55.86 -13.95 -17.95
C GLN A 490 -54.77 -13.37 -17.04
N PHE A 491 -54.38 -14.09 -15.99
CA PHE A 491 -53.26 -13.72 -15.12
C PHE A 491 -51.92 -13.75 -15.84
N TYR A 492 -51.68 -14.76 -16.67
CA TYR A 492 -50.49 -14.86 -17.53
C TYR A 492 -50.43 -13.69 -18.53
N HIS A 493 -51.56 -13.31 -19.13
CA HIS A 493 -51.64 -12.14 -20.00
C HIS A 493 -51.39 -10.83 -19.24
N GLN A 494 -51.82 -10.71 -17.98
CA GLN A 494 -51.50 -9.55 -17.14
C GLN A 494 -50.02 -9.49 -16.76
N ILE A 495 -49.39 -10.63 -16.43
CA ILE A 495 -47.95 -10.70 -16.19
C ILE A 495 -47.17 -10.33 -17.46
N LEU A 496 -47.54 -10.89 -18.62
CA LEU A 496 -46.93 -10.53 -19.89
C LEU A 496 -47.13 -9.05 -20.23
N ALA A 497 -48.33 -8.50 -20.02
CA ALA A 497 -48.61 -7.10 -20.26
C ALA A 497 -47.80 -6.18 -19.34
N ARG A 498 -47.54 -6.60 -18.09
CA ARG A 498 -46.69 -5.87 -17.14
C ARG A 498 -45.21 -5.96 -17.51
N ALA A 499 -44.72 -7.15 -17.84
CA ALA A 499 -43.35 -7.36 -18.29
C ALA A 499 -43.05 -6.61 -19.59
N MET A 500 -44.00 -6.58 -20.54
CA MET A 500 -43.89 -5.81 -21.78
C MET A 500 -43.93 -4.29 -21.54
N ARG A 501 -44.52 -3.83 -20.44
CA ARG A 501 -44.59 -2.41 -20.06
C ARG A 501 -43.30 -1.97 -19.35
N GLU A 502 -42.77 -2.82 -18.47
CA GLU A 502 -41.46 -2.62 -17.81
C GLU A 502 -40.30 -2.71 -18.83
N SER A 503 -40.36 -3.65 -19.78
CA SER A 503 -39.38 -3.71 -20.88
C SER A 503 -39.48 -2.52 -21.84
N TYR A 504 -40.68 -1.95 -22.04
CA TYR A 504 -40.83 -0.72 -22.82
C TYR A 504 -40.24 0.50 -22.08
N GLU A 505 -40.27 0.55 -20.75
CA GLU A 505 -39.59 1.61 -20.00
C GLU A 505 -38.06 1.45 -20.06
N ASP A 506 -37.53 0.23 -19.96
CA ASP A 506 -36.10 -0.02 -20.15
C ASP A 506 -35.64 0.24 -21.59
N ASP A 507 -36.43 -0.13 -22.61
CA ASP A 507 -36.13 0.16 -24.02
C ASP A 507 -36.26 1.65 -24.36
N VAL A 508 -37.15 2.42 -23.70
CA VAL A 508 -37.21 3.89 -23.85
C VAL A 508 -36.03 4.58 -23.15
N VAL A 509 -35.51 4.00 -22.06
CA VAL A 509 -34.26 4.46 -21.41
C VAL A 509 -33.02 4.09 -22.24
N LEU A 510 -33.05 2.97 -22.97
CA LEU A 510 -32.00 2.52 -23.90
C LEU A 510 -32.04 3.24 -25.26
N GLU A 511 -33.23 3.51 -25.83
CA GLU A 511 -33.41 4.34 -27.04
C GLU A 511 -33.17 5.82 -26.74
N GLY A 512 -33.45 6.31 -25.53
CA GLY A 512 -32.95 7.61 -25.05
C GLY A 512 -31.42 7.68 -24.91
N GLY A 513 -30.74 6.53 -25.01
CA GLY A 513 -29.28 6.40 -25.08
C GLY A 513 -28.74 6.17 -26.49
N LEU A 514 -29.59 5.95 -27.51
CA LEU A 514 -29.20 6.01 -28.91
C LEU A 514 -29.17 7.49 -29.35
N ILE A 515 -28.03 8.12 -29.05
CA ILE A 515 -27.40 9.18 -29.83
C ILE A 515 -28.39 9.94 -30.73
N GLU A 516 -29.14 10.88 -30.14
CA GLU A 516 -29.41 12.11 -30.86
C GLU A 516 -28.03 12.69 -31.18
N PHE A 517 -27.57 12.50 -32.41
CA PHE A 517 -26.68 13.48 -33.01
C PHE A 517 -27.52 14.74 -33.12
N GLU A 518 -27.63 15.48 -32.02
CA GLU A 518 -27.70 16.94 -32.10
C GLU A 518 -26.47 17.30 -32.92
N MET A 519 -26.65 17.52 -34.22
CA MET A 519 -25.67 18.26 -34.99
C MET A 519 -25.62 19.63 -34.32
N GLU A 520 -24.67 19.81 -33.40
CA GLU A 520 -24.32 21.12 -32.87
C GLU A 520 -23.96 21.97 -34.09
N ASP A 521 -24.90 22.84 -34.50
CA ASP A 521 -24.69 23.82 -35.54
C ASP A 521 -23.49 24.68 -35.10
N PRO A 522 -22.33 24.64 -35.79
CA PRO A 522 -21.11 25.30 -35.34
C PRO A 522 -21.23 26.83 -35.29
N ASN A 523 -22.34 27.40 -35.78
CA ASN A 523 -22.66 28.82 -35.65
C ASN A 523 -23.46 29.18 -34.38
N VAL A 524 -23.97 28.21 -33.62
CA VAL A 524 -24.74 28.46 -32.39
C VAL A 524 -23.86 28.14 -31.16
N PRO A 525 -23.46 29.13 -30.36
CA PRO A 525 -22.60 28.89 -29.20
C PRO A 525 -23.31 27.99 -28.17
N SER A 526 -22.64 26.93 -27.73
CA SER A 526 -23.19 26.04 -26.70
C SER A 526 -23.48 26.78 -25.40
N ARG A 527 -24.42 26.27 -24.59
CA ARG A 527 -24.85 26.87 -23.31
C ARG A 527 -23.69 27.17 -22.36
N ALA A 528 -22.63 26.37 -22.42
CA ALA A 528 -21.40 26.58 -21.66
C ALA A 528 -20.61 27.80 -22.17
N ILE A 529 -20.50 27.97 -23.49
CA ILE A 529 -19.85 29.13 -24.13
C ILE A 529 -20.68 30.39 -23.90
N ILE A 530 -22.01 30.31 -23.95
CA ILE A 530 -22.92 31.40 -23.60
C ILE A 530 -22.67 31.81 -22.15
N LYS A 531 -22.71 30.88 -21.19
CA LYS A 531 -22.42 31.19 -19.77
C LYS A 531 -21.03 31.78 -19.56
N LEU A 532 -20.02 31.30 -20.29
CA LEU A 532 -18.66 31.82 -20.20
C LEU A 532 -18.58 33.25 -20.75
N ARG A 533 -19.21 33.54 -21.89
CA ARG A 533 -19.31 34.90 -22.45
C ARG A 533 -20.15 35.82 -21.59
N SER A 534 -21.25 35.34 -21.01
CA SER A 534 -22.05 36.11 -20.05
C SER A 534 -21.24 36.46 -18.82
N LYS A 535 -20.47 35.52 -18.29
CA LYS A 535 -19.57 35.76 -17.15
C LYS A 535 -18.48 36.78 -17.51
N GLN A 536 -17.85 36.63 -18.68
CA GLN A 536 -16.84 37.57 -19.17
C GLN A 536 -17.40 38.98 -19.42
N LEU A 537 -18.65 39.10 -19.89
CA LEU A 537 -19.33 40.39 -20.06
C LEU A 537 -19.66 41.05 -18.72
N VAL A 538 -20.10 40.27 -17.73
CA VAL A 538 -20.36 40.77 -16.38
C VAL A 538 -19.04 41.20 -15.73
N ASP A 539 -17.99 40.39 -15.81
CA ASP A 539 -16.68 40.71 -15.25
C ASP A 539 -16.04 41.93 -15.94
N ALA A 540 -16.27 42.13 -17.25
CA ALA A 540 -15.83 43.31 -17.99
C ALA A 540 -16.62 44.58 -17.63
N GLN A 541 -17.93 44.48 -17.35
CA GLN A 541 -18.75 45.62 -16.91
C GLN A 541 -18.51 46.01 -15.46
N VAL A 542 -18.13 45.07 -14.59
CA VAL A 542 -17.78 45.35 -13.18
C VAL A 542 -16.44 46.10 -13.09
N SER A 543 -15.55 45.95 -14.07
CA SER A 543 -14.26 46.66 -14.11
C SER A 543 -14.34 48.14 -14.48
N GLU A 544 -15.45 48.63 -15.05
CA GLU A 544 -15.57 50.03 -15.49
C GLU A 544 -16.20 50.99 -14.45
N PHE A 545 -16.72 50.48 -13.33
CA PHE A 545 -17.48 51.30 -12.36
C PHE A 545 -16.95 51.38 -10.93
N ASP A 546 -15.87 50.68 -10.56
CA ASP A 546 -15.29 50.85 -9.22
C ASP A 546 -14.25 51.97 -9.19
N VAL A 547 -14.75 53.19 -8.96
CA VAL A 547 -13.96 54.34 -8.51
C VAL A 547 -13.40 54.03 -7.11
N PRO A 548 -12.10 54.23 -6.85
CA PRO A 548 -11.54 53.97 -5.54
C PRO A 548 -11.97 55.07 -4.56
N ASP A 549 -12.84 54.71 -3.62
CA ASP A 549 -13.18 55.61 -2.52
C ASP A 549 -12.08 55.57 -1.47
N THR A 550 -11.17 56.54 -1.56
CA THR A 550 -10.24 56.90 -0.50
C THR A 550 -11.04 57.46 0.68
N THR A 551 -11.06 56.80 1.84
CA THR A 551 -10.98 57.49 3.14
C THR A 551 -10.80 56.55 4.35
N LYS A 552 -9.66 56.72 5.01
CA LYS A 552 -9.46 56.82 6.48
C LYS A 552 -10.11 55.73 7.37
N LYS A 553 -9.26 54.86 7.93
CA LYS A 553 -8.63 55.04 9.26
C LYS A 553 -7.55 54.00 9.50
#